data_AF-J3ML47-F1
#
_entry.id   AF-J3ML47-F1
#
_cell.length_a   1.000
_cell.length_b   1.000
_cell.length_c   1.000
_cell.angle_alpha   90.00
_cell.angle_beta   90.00
_cell.angle_gamma   90.00
#
_symmetry.space_group_name_H-M   'P 1'
#
loop_
_entity.id
_entity.type
_entity.pdbx_description
1 polymer ?
#
loop_
_entity_poly.entity_id
_entity_poly.type
_entity_poly.pdbx_seq_one_letter_code
_entity_poly.pdbx_strand_id
1 'polypeptide(L)'
;MECLLGLLKVRVVRGVGMAICDPLTHSSDPYVVLRLGSQKVKSSIKYHSINPEWNEELTLSITNMMLPVKIEVFDKDTFTKDDSMGDAEFCILDFVEIAKRDLSHVPDGTVMKTIHPEKENCFATESQITWKDGKVSQDIVLKLRNTEAGEIILNLQWVNIPGVYMFWNTFIAVPYQYATWKS
;
A
#
# COMPACT_ATOMS: atom_id res chain seq x y z
N MET A 1 10.42 21.09 -1.09
CA MET A 1 9.36 20.71 -2.04
C MET A 1 9.46 19.19 -2.16
N GLU A 2 8.51 18.44 -1.62
CA GLU A 2 8.56 16.98 -1.72
C GLU A 2 8.34 16.58 -3.18
N CYS A 3 9.27 15.81 -3.76
CA CYS A 3 9.16 15.37 -5.14
C CYS A 3 8.26 14.13 -5.19
N LEU A 4 7.19 14.23 -5.97
CA LEU A 4 6.29 13.11 -6.22
C LEU A 4 7.05 12.00 -6.98
N LEU A 5 7.03 10.78 -6.49
CA LEU A 5 7.69 9.63 -7.12
C LEU A 5 6.73 8.90 -8.07
N GLY A 6 5.45 8.88 -7.74
CA GLY A 6 4.38 8.25 -8.52
C GLY A 6 3.14 8.05 -7.66
N LEU A 7 2.18 7.27 -8.18
CA LEU A 7 0.97 6.92 -7.46
C LEU A 7 0.96 5.43 -7.13
N LEU A 8 0.60 5.12 -5.89
CA LEU A 8 0.30 3.75 -5.47
C LEU A 8 -1.22 3.58 -5.46
N LYS A 9 -1.71 2.69 -6.32
CA LYS A 9 -3.10 2.23 -6.29
C LYS A 9 -3.20 1.04 -5.35
N VAL A 10 -4.03 1.19 -4.32
CA VAL A 10 -4.32 0.16 -3.33
C VAL A 10 -5.78 -0.24 -3.52
N ARG A 11 -6.01 -1.40 -4.12
CA ARG A 11 -7.34 -2.00 -4.19
C ARG A 11 -7.62 -2.73 -2.89
N VAL A 12 -8.57 -2.21 -2.12
CA VAL A 12 -9.14 -2.89 -0.96
C VAL A 12 -10.17 -3.90 -1.48
N VAL A 13 -9.82 -5.19 -1.46
CA VAL A 13 -10.66 -6.24 -2.04
C VAL A 13 -11.77 -6.60 -1.07
N ARG A 14 -11.41 -7.20 0.07
CA ARG A 14 -12.37 -7.67 1.08
C ARG A 14 -11.73 -7.85 2.44
N GLY A 15 -12.57 -7.90 3.47
CA GLY A 15 -12.22 -8.33 4.82
C GLY A 15 -12.70 -9.75 5.08
N VAL A 16 -12.00 -10.48 5.95
CA VAL A 16 -12.34 -11.86 6.33
C VAL A 16 -12.37 -11.99 7.84
N GLY A 17 -13.51 -12.45 8.37
CA GLY A 17 -13.68 -12.71 9.80
C GLY A 17 -13.39 -11.47 10.65
N MET A 18 -13.94 -10.32 10.27
CA MET A 18 -13.78 -9.07 11.01
C MET A 18 -14.37 -9.19 12.42
N ALA A 19 -13.90 -8.35 13.34
CA ALA A 19 -14.47 -8.24 14.68
C ALA A 19 -15.98 -7.90 14.63
N ILE A 20 -16.70 -8.32 15.66
CA ILE A 20 -18.10 -7.94 15.86
C ILE A 20 -18.11 -6.79 16.86
N CYS A 21 -18.52 -5.61 16.40
CA CYS A 21 -18.61 -4.41 17.22
C CYS A 21 -20.06 -4.00 17.53
N ASP A 22 -21.06 -4.58 16.85
CA ASP A 22 -22.47 -4.54 17.27
C ASP A 22 -22.92 -5.91 17.80
N PRO A 23 -22.96 -6.10 19.14
CA PRO A 23 -23.37 -7.37 19.75
C PRO A 23 -24.85 -7.72 19.56
N LEU A 24 -25.72 -6.72 19.32
CA LEU A 24 -27.16 -6.96 19.17
C LEU A 24 -27.47 -7.58 17.81
N THR A 25 -26.82 -7.08 16.77
CA THR A 25 -26.96 -7.62 15.41
C THR A 25 -25.91 -8.68 15.08
N HIS A 26 -24.95 -8.89 15.98
CA HIS A 26 -23.85 -9.83 15.84
C HIS A 26 -23.03 -9.59 14.55
N SER A 27 -22.84 -8.31 14.22
CA SER A 27 -22.24 -7.83 12.97
C SER A 27 -21.48 -6.51 13.18
N SER A 28 -20.98 -5.92 12.09
CA SER A 28 -20.42 -4.57 12.01
C SER A 28 -20.72 -3.92 10.66
N ASP A 29 -20.49 -2.62 10.57
CA ASP A 29 -20.54 -1.75 9.39
C ASP A 29 -19.13 -1.27 8.98
N PRO A 30 -18.22 -2.17 8.55
CA PRO A 30 -16.80 -1.84 8.41
C PRO A 30 -16.49 -0.92 7.23
N TYR A 31 -15.52 -0.02 7.45
CA TYR A 31 -14.82 0.73 6.41
C TYR A 31 -13.31 0.81 6.68
N VAL A 32 -12.54 1.02 5.62
CA VAL A 32 -11.07 1.04 5.66
C VAL A 32 -10.54 2.45 5.47
N VAL A 33 -9.53 2.80 6.25
CA VAL A 33 -8.76 4.03 6.12
C VAL A 33 -7.32 3.67 5.79
N LEU A 34 -6.81 4.19 4.67
CA LEU A 34 -5.39 4.11 4.35
C LEU A 34 -4.71 5.43 4.72
N ARG A 35 -3.52 5.33 5.31
CA ARG A 35 -2.66 6.49 5.62
C ARG A 35 -1.24 6.31 5.15
N LEU A 36 -0.67 7.40 4.68
CA LEU A 36 0.74 7.52 4.35
C LEU A 36 1.22 8.93 4.71
N GLY A 37 1.99 9.04 5.80
CA GLY A 37 2.32 10.35 6.37
C GLY A 37 1.06 11.13 6.74
N SER A 38 0.87 12.30 6.14
CA SER A 38 -0.32 13.15 6.32
C SER A 38 -1.50 12.78 5.42
N GLN A 39 -1.30 11.94 4.40
CA GLN A 39 -2.37 11.53 3.49
C GLN A 39 -3.33 10.56 4.16
N LYS A 40 -4.61 10.73 3.85
CA LYS A 40 -5.70 9.88 4.33
C LYS A 40 -6.74 9.70 3.23
N VAL A 41 -7.03 8.45 2.88
CA VAL A 41 -8.10 8.06 1.96
C VAL A 41 -8.95 6.97 2.61
N LYS A 42 -10.24 6.91 2.28
CA LYS A 42 -11.20 5.99 2.89
C LYS A 42 -12.00 5.23 1.85
N SER A 43 -12.38 4.00 2.16
CA SER A 43 -13.39 3.25 1.40
C SER A 43 -14.81 3.70 1.76
N SER A 44 -15.79 3.18 1.02
CA SER A 44 -17.18 3.16 1.47
C SER A 44 -17.37 2.22 2.66
N ILE A 45 -18.50 2.40 3.33
CA ILE A 45 -18.97 1.57 4.45
C ILE A 45 -19.73 0.38 3.86
N LYS A 46 -19.48 -0.82 4.38
CA LYS A 46 -20.27 -2.00 4.07
C LYS A 46 -21.11 -2.35 5.27
N TYR A 47 -22.42 -2.18 5.15
CA TYR A 47 -23.33 -2.40 6.25
C TYR A 47 -23.54 -3.88 6.54
N HIS A 48 -23.63 -4.21 7.82
CA HIS A 48 -24.02 -5.49 8.37
C HIS A 48 -23.22 -6.67 7.78
N SER A 49 -21.89 -6.58 7.83
CA SER A 49 -21.02 -7.66 7.37
C SER A 49 -19.71 -7.76 8.14
N ILE A 50 -19.40 -8.97 8.61
CA ILE A 50 -18.07 -9.35 9.12
C ILE A 50 -17.14 -9.92 8.03
N ASN A 51 -17.64 -10.03 6.79
CA ASN A 51 -16.85 -10.39 5.61
C ASN A 51 -17.13 -9.40 4.46
N PRO A 52 -16.82 -8.11 4.67
CA PRO A 52 -17.17 -7.05 3.73
C PRO A 52 -16.39 -7.19 2.42
N GLU A 53 -17.05 -7.01 1.28
CA GLU A 53 -16.41 -6.91 -0.04
C GLU A 53 -16.42 -5.45 -0.49
N TRP A 54 -15.29 -4.77 -0.40
CA TRP A 54 -15.16 -3.39 -0.86
C TRP A 54 -14.94 -3.31 -2.36
N ASN A 55 -13.98 -4.07 -2.89
CA ASN A 55 -13.54 -4.02 -4.28
C ASN A 55 -13.23 -2.59 -4.78
N GLU A 56 -12.72 -1.75 -3.89
CA GLU A 56 -12.52 -0.31 -4.10
C GLU A 56 -11.04 0.03 -4.27
N GLU A 57 -10.73 0.90 -5.24
CA GLU A 57 -9.38 1.38 -5.48
C GLU A 57 -9.15 2.73 -4.81
N LEU A 58 -8.22 2.77 -3.87
CA LEU A 58 -7.80 3.97 -3.17
C LEU A 58 -6.38 4.34 -3.64
N THR A 59 -6.15 5.61 -3.98
CA THR A 59 -4.86 6.06 -4.55
C THR A 59 -4.10 6.93 -3.56
N LEU A 60 -2.82 6.61 -3.34
CA LEU A 60 -1.89 7.37 -2.51
C LEU A 60 -0.79 7.99 -3.38
N SER A 61 -0.43 9.24 -3.10
CA SER A 61 0.69 9.91 -3.77
C SER A 61 1.99 9.59 -3.03
N ILE A 62 2.96 8.97 -3.69
CA ILE A 62 4.19 8.56 -3.01
C ILE A 62 5.24 9.66 -3.13
N THR A 63 5.53 10.37 -2.05
CA THR A 63 6.64 11.34 -1.95
C THR A 63 7.83 10.78 -1.18
N ASN A 64 7.58 9.90 -0.21
CA ASN A 64 8.60 9.21 0.57
C ASN A 64 8.28 7.72 0.68
N MET A 65 9.09 6.89 0.02
CA MET A 65 8.94 5.42 -0.01
C MET A 65 9.37 4.72 1.28
N MET A 66 10.00 5.44 2.23
CA MET A 66 10.39 4.91 3.54
C MET A 66 9.23 4.90 4.54
N LEU A 67 8.13 5.61 4.24
CA LEU A 67 6.95 5.62 5.10
C LEU A 67 6.10 4.37 4.83
N PRO A 68 5.67 3.64 5.87
CA PRO A 68 4.76 2.53 5.70
C PRO A 68 3.35 3.02 5.36
N VAL A 69 2.61 2.21 4.61
CA VAL A 69 1.17 2.40 4.43
C VAL A 69 0.48 1.77 5.62
N LYS A 70 -0.25 2.59 6.39
CA LYS A 70 -1.07 2.14 7.51
C LYS A 70 -2.49 1.91 7.05
N ILE A 71 -3.10 0.85 7.55
CA ILE A 71 -4.47 0.45 7.30
C ILE A 71 -5.16 0.41 8.65
N GLU A 72 -6.26 1.13 8.78
CA GLU A 72 -7.11 1.10 9.96
C GLU A 72 -8.51 0.68 9.50
N VAL A 73 -9.13 -0.26 10.21
CA VAL A 73 -10.51 -0.69 9.98
C VAL A 73 -11.37 -0.16 11.12
N PHE A 74 -12.52 0.41 10.77
CA PHE A 74 -13.46 0.97 11.74
C PHE A 74 -14.87 0.46 11.48
N ASP A 75 -15.63 0.31 12.56
CA ASP A 75 -17.07 0.09 12.50
C ASP A 75 -17.79 1.45 12.48
N LYS A 76 -18.71 1.65 11.53
CA LYS A 76 -19.47 2.88 11.45
C LYS A 76 -20.67 2.83 12.39
N ASP A 77 -20.61 3.61 13.46
CA ASP A 77 -21.79 3.86 14.28
C ASP A 77 -22.55 5.13 13.87
N THR A 78 -23.88 5.09 13.98
CA THR A 78 -24.73 6.24 13.65
C THR A 78 -24.77 7.28 14.76
N PHE A 79 -24.69 6.86 16.03
CA PHE A 79 -24.94 7.73 17.20
C PHE A 79 -23.72 7.85 18.15
N THR A 80 -22.69 7.04 17.95
CA THR A 80 -21.47 7.01 18.76
C THR A 80 -20.24 7.27 17.89
N LYS A 81 -19.08 7.32 18.53
CA LYS A 81 -17.81 7.35 17.82
C LYS A 81 -17.57 5.97 17.22
N ASP A 82 -17.19 5.93 15.95
CA ASP A 82 -16.77 4.71 15.25
C ASP A 82 -15.74 3.89 16.06
N ASP A 83 -16.03 2.61 16.25
CA ASP A 83 -15.18 1.66 16.97
C ASP A 83 -14.03 1.16 16.09
N SER A 84 -12.86 0.96 16.70
CA SER A 84 -11.70 0.41 16.01
C SER A 84 -11.83 -1.10 15.88
N MET A 85 -11.71 -1.62 14.65
CA MET A 85 -11.77 -3.06 14.35
C MET A 85 -10.38 -3.67 14.10
N GLY A 86 -9.33 -2.89 14.31
CA GLY A 86 -7.93 -3.31 14.18
C GLY A 86 -7.16 -2.52 13.11
N ASP A 87 -5.86 -2.74 13.09
CA ASP A 87 -4.95 -2.07 12.15
C ASP A 87 -3.85 -3.00 11.64
N ALA A 88 -3.29 -2.65 10.50
CA ALA A 88 -2.12 -3.28 9.92
C ALA A 88 -1.24 -2.24 9.22
N GLU A 89 0.00 -2.60 8.93
CA GLU A 89 0.84 -1.77 8.06
C GLU A 89 1.76 -2.63 7.22
N PHE A 90 2.20 -2.08 6.09
CA PHE A 90 3.19 -2.70 5.22
C PHE A 90 4.12 -1.66 4.60
N CYS A 91 5.37 -2.06 4.37
CA CYS A 91 6.38 -1.24 3.71
C CYS A 91 6.21 -1.33 2.19
N ILE A 92 6.42 -0.19 1.51
CA ILE A 92 6.32 -0.10 0.04
C ILE A 92 7.67 0.09 -0.65
N LEU A 93 8.77 0.11 0.11
CA LEU A 93 10.11 0.40 -0.40
C LEU A 93 10.48 -0.52 -1.57
N ASP A 94 10.46 -1.84 -1.35
CA ASP A 94 10.79 -2.82 -2.39
C ASP A 94 9.87 -2.71 -3.60
N PHE A 95 8.57 -2.54 -3.36
CA PHE A 95 7.57 -2.40 -4.42
C PHE A 95 7.87 -1.19 -5.31
N VAL A 96 8.15 -0.03 -4.70
CA VAL A 96 8.44 1.20 -5.42
C VAL A 96 9.80 1.13 -6.10
N GLU A 97 10.83 0.58 -5.46
CA GLU A 97 12.15 0.39 -6.08
C GLU A 97 12.08 -0.49 -7.32
N ILE A 98 11.31 -1.58 -7.27
CA ILE A 98 11.10 -2.46 -8.43
C ILE A 98 10.30 -1.74 -9.51
N ALA A 99 9.22 -1.04 -9.14
CA ALA A 99 8.35 -0.35 -10.09
C ALA A 99 9.00 0.85 -10.82
N LYS A 100 10.10 1.37 -10.28
CA LYS A 100 10.88 2.44 -10.91
C LYS A 100 12.01 1.93 -11.81
N ARG A 101 12.28 0.62 -11.84
CA ARG A 101 13.28 0.04 -12.75
C ARG A 101 12.76 0.02 -14.18
N ASP A 102 13.67 -0.02 -15.14
CA ASP A 102 13.33 -0.39 -16.50
C ASP A 102 13.06 -1.89 -16.55
N LEU A 103 11.78 -2.26 -16.75
CA LEU A 103 11.32 -3.64 -16.82
C LEU A 103 10.89 -4.02 -18.25
N SER A 104 11.20 -3.20 -19.25
CA SER A 104 10.81 -3.44 -20.65
C SER A 104 11.33 -4.76 -21.23
N HIS A 105 12.45 -5.26 -20.70
CA HIS A 105 13.09 -6.50 -21.10
C HIS A 105 12.74 -7.70 -20.20
N VAL A 106 11.99 -7.47 -19.12
CA VAL A 106 11.64 -8.52 -18.16
C VAL A 106 10.44 -9.32 -18.71
N PRO A 107 10.53 -10.66 -18.75
CA PRO A 107 9.43 -11.50 -19.21
C PRO A 107 8.16 -11.28 -18.36
N ASP A 108 7.01 -11.32 -19.02
CA ASP A 108 5.72 -11.22 -18.34
C ASP A 108 5.51 -12.38 -17.36
N GLY A 109 4.92 -12.09 -16.20
CA GLY A 109 4.68 -13.05 -15.13
C GLY A 109 5.91 -13.31 -14.23
N THR A 110 7.00 -12.55 -14.38
CA THR A 110 8.19 -12.72 -13.54
C THR A 110 7.91 -12.30 -12.09
N VAL A 111 8.24 -13.18 -11.14
CA VAL A 111 8.29 -12.87 -9.72
C VAL A 111 9.56 -12.08 -9.43
N MET A 112 9.40 -10.83 -8.99
CA MET A 112 10.49 -9.89 -8.74
C MET A 112 11.01 -9.98 -7.31
N LYS A 113 10.11 -10.21 -6.34
CA LYS A 113 10.45 -10.41 -4.93
C LYS A 113 9.32 -11.17 -4.22
N THR A 114 9.71 -11.99 -3.25
CA THR A 114 8.79 -12.66 -2.33
C THR A 114 8.98 -12.12 -0.92
N ILE A 115 7.88 -11.76 -0.26
CA ILE A 115 7.80 -11.32 1.13
C ILE A 115 7.10 -12.42 1.91
N HIS A 116 7.74 -12.87 3.00
CA HIS A 116 7.20 -13.93 3.84
C HIS A 116 6.58 -13.34 5.11
N PRO A 117 5.57 -14.02 5.70
CA PRO A 117 5.10 -13.74 7.04
C PRO A 117 6.24 -13.81 8.06
N GLU A 118 6.40 -12.76 8.85
CA GLU A 118 7.38 -12.68 9.94
C GLU A 118 6.70 -12.09 11.18
N LYS A 119 7.32 -12.25 12.36
CA LYS A 119 6.70 -11.79 13.62
C LYS A 119 6.56 -10.27 13.67
N GLU A 120 7.45 -9.58 12.97
CA GLU A 120 7.59 -8.13 12.95
C GLU A 120 6.70 -7.48 11.89
N ASN A 121 6.11 -8.26 10.96
CA ASN A 121 5.27 -7.75 9.88
C ASN A 121 3.81 -8.23 10.01
N CYS A 122 2.90 -7.66 9.21
CA CYS A 122 1.48 -8.00 9.24
C CYS A 122 1.07 -9.05 8.21
N PHE A 123 1.98 -9.61 7.41
CA PHE A 123 1.61 -10.54 6.34
C PHE A 123 1.08 -11.85 6.94
N ALA A 124 -0.15 -12.22 6.57
CA ALA A 124 -0.76 -13.49 6.97
C ALA A 124 -0.28 -14.64 6.07
N THR A 125 0.02 -14.34 4.81
CA THR A 125 0.50 -15.29 3.80
C THR A 125 1.71 -14.71 3.07
N GLU A 126 2.40 -15.57 2.32
CA GLU A 126 3.40 -15.12 1.36
C GLU A 126 2.79 -14.11 0.38
N SER A 127 3.55 -13.08 0.04
CA SER A 127 3.17 -12.04 -0.92
C SER A 127 4.28 -11.86 -1.94
N GLN A 128 3.91 -11.89 -3.22
CA GLN A 128 4.85 -11.78 -4.33
C GLN A 128 4.63 -10.46 -5.08
N ILE A 129 5.72 -9.73 -5.29
CA ILE A 129 5.78 -8.60 -6.21
C ILE A 129 6.07 -9.18 -7.59
N THR A 130 5.16 -8.97 -8.53
CA THR A 130 5.22 -9.55 -9.88
C THR A 130 5.21 -8.46 -10.94
N TRP A 131 5.93 -8.71 -12.02
CA TRP A 131 5.81 -7.94 -13.26
C TRP A 131 4.84 -8.67 -14.18
N LYS A 132 3.68 -8.05 -14.44
CA LYS A 132 2.64 -8.64 -15.28
C LYS A 132 1.85 -7.55 -16.01
N ASP A 133 1.55 -7.78 -17.27
CA ASP A 133 0.76 -6.89 -18.15
C ASP A 133 1.33 -5.46 -18.19
N GLY A 134 2.66 -5.35 -18.22
CA GLY A 134 3.36 -4.06 -18.24
C GLY A 134 3.28 -3.28 -16.93
N LYS A 135 2.92 -3.92 -15.82
CA LYS A 135 2.75 -3.30 -14.51
C LYS A 135 3.40 -4.12 -13.41
N VAL A 136 3.87 -3.43 -12.38
CA VAL A 136 4.24 -4.06 -11.12
C VAL A 136 2.99 -4.19 -10.26
N SER A 137 2.74 -5.42 -9.79
CA SER A 137 1.58 -5.76 -8.97
C SER A 137 1.97 -6.62 -7.77
N GLN A 138 1.19 -6.52 -6.70
CA GLN A 138 1.41 -7.31 -5.49
C GLN A 138 0.08 -7.62 -4.81
N ASP A 139 -0.22 -8.90 -4.60
CA ASP A 139 -1.34 -9.33 -3.77
C ASP A 139 -0.87 -9.48 -2.33
N ILE A 140 -1.68 -8.97 -1.39
CA ILE A 140 -1.32 -8.90 0.03
C ILE A 140 -2.51 -9.39 0.86
N VAL A 141 -2.25 -10.29 1.80
CA VAL A 141 -3.16 -10.61 2.90
C VAL A 141 -2.50 -10.18 4.20
N LEU A 142 -3.15 -9.27 4.93
CA LEU A 142 -2.64 -8.78 6.21
C LEU A 142 -3.53 -9.25 7.35
N LYS A 143 -2.90 -9.77 8.40
CA LYS A 143 -3.57 -10.01 9.68
C LYS A 143 -3.69 -8.68 10.44
N LEU A 144 -4.89 -8.36 10.88
CA LEU A 144 -5.12 -7.18 11.71
C LEU A 144 -4.55 -7.38 13.12
N ARG A 145 -3.98 -6.31 13.67
CA ARG A 145 -3.50 -6.20 15.05
C ARG A 145 -4.50 -5.38 15.86
N ASN A 146 -4.34 -5.40 17.18
CA ASN A 146 -5.22 -4.71 18.13
C ASN A 146 -6.70 -5.13 18.00
N THR A 147 -6.90 -6.38 17.56
CA THR A 147 -8.16 -7.09 17.44
C THR A 147 -7.86 -8.59 17.57
N GLU A 148 -8.83 -9.38 18.00
CA GLU A 148 -8.69 -10.84 18.08
C GLU A 148 -8.97 -11.53 16.74
N ALA A 149 -9.54 -10.81 15.78
CA ALA A 149 -9.99 -11.35 14.51
C ALA A 149 -9.82 -10.36 13.35
N GLY A 150 -9.72 -10.88 12.14
CA GLY A 150 -9.77 -10.08 10.92
C GLY A 150 -8.50 -10.16 10.09
N GLU A 151 -8.69 -10.46 8.81
CA GLU A 151 -7.67 -10.31 7.77
C GLU A 151 -8.19 -9.40 6.66
N ILE A 152 -7.30 -8.59 6.08
CA ILE A 152 -7.63 -7.72 4.96
C ILE A 152 -6.85 -8.14 3.71
N ILE A 153 -7.55 -8.27 2.60
CA ILE A 153 -6.99 -8.63 1.30
C ILE A 153 -6.90 -7.38 0.43
N LEU A 154 -5.70 -7.12 -0.09
CA LEU A 154 -5.37 -5.96 -0.90
C LEU A 154 -4.65 -6.39 -2.19
N ASN A 155 -4.79 -5.58 -3.23
CA ASN A 155 -3.95 -5.64 -4.42
C ASN A 155 -3.30 -4.27 -4.65
N LEU A 156 -1.99 -4.26 -4.85
CA LEU A 156 -1.22 -3.06 -5.15
C LEU A 156 -0.90 -2.98 -6.64
N GLN A 157 -0.95 -1.77 -7.19
CA GLN A 157 -0.46 -1.46 -8.52
C GLN A 157 0.27 -0.11 -8.53
N TRP A 158 1.39 -0.05 -9.27
CA TRP A 158 2.12 1.19 -9.46
C TRP A 158 1.64 1.96 -10.69
N VAL A 159 1.55 3.28 -10.58
CA VAL A 159 1.29 4.17 -11.71
C VAL A 159 2.37 5.25 -11.80
N ASN A 160 3.07 5.24 -12.93
CA ASN A 160 4.00 6.30 -13.29
C ASN A 160 3.23 7.55 -13.76
N ILE A 161 3.64 8.71 -13.27
CA ILE A 161 3.10 10.00 -13.73
C ILE A 161 4.02 10.54 -14.83
N PRO A 162 3.54 10.70 -16.07
CA PRO A 162 4.32 11.30 -17.14
C PRO A 162 4.81 12.71 -16.76
N GLY A 163 6.05 13.04 -17.11
CA GLY A 163 6.62 14.38 -16.92
C GLY A 163 7.33 14.63 -15.58
N VAL A 164 7.15 13.78 -14.56
CA VAL A 164 7.85 13.93 -13.28
C VAL A 164 9.32 13.48 -13.35
N TYR A 165 9.63 12.57 -14.28
CA TYR A 165 10.99 12.03 -14.48
C TYR A 165 11.91 12.92 -15.34
N MET A 166 11.41 13.97 -15.99
CA MET A 166 12.24 14.81 -16.88
C MET A 166 13.18 15.78 -16.13
N PHE A 167 12.98 16.00 -14.83
CA PHE A 167 13.82 16.95 -14.06
C PHE A 167 15.04 16.30 -13.38
N TRP A 168 15.09 14.96 -13.30
CA TRP A 168 16.18 14.26 -12.61
C TRP A 168 17.39 13.99 -13.50
N ASN A 169 17.20 13.80 -14.81
CA ASN A 169 18.30 13.48 -15.73
C ASN A 169 19.09 14.72 -16.22
N THR A 170 18.75 15.93 -15.79
CA THR A 170 19.39 17.17 -16.29
C THR A 170 20.44 17.75 -15.34
N PHE A 171 20.63 17.20 -14.14
CA PHE A 171 21.53 17.79 -13.12
C PHE A 171 22.67 16.89 -12.61
N ILE A 172 22.84 15.68 -13.13
CA ILE A 172 24.01 14.84 -12.81
C ILE A 172 24.77 14.48 -14.09
N ALA A 173 25.36 15.51 -14.71
CA ALA A 173 26.40 15.33 -15.71
C ALA A 173 27.36 16.53 -15.68
N VAL A 174 28.13 16.66 -14.60
CA VAL A 174 29.39 17.40 -14.64
C VAL A 174 30.47 16.48 -14.05
N PRO A 175 31.35 15.87 -14.87
CA PRO A 175 32.50 15.15 -14.34
C PRO A 175 33.50 16.16 -13.76
N TYR A 176 33.86 15.97 -12.50
CA TYR A 176 35.00 16.63 -11.88
C TYR A 176 36.28 16.24 -12.65
N GLN A 177 36.89 17.19 -13.38
CA GLN A 177 38.27 17.08 -13.84
C GLN A 177 39.18 17.92 -12.94
N TYR A 178 40.27 17.27 -12.52
CA TYR A 178 41.32 17.73 -11.62
C TYR A 178 42.00 19.02 -12.10
N ALA A 179 42.14 20.00 -11.20
CA ALA A 179 43.07 21.11 -11.38
C ALA A 179 44.30 20.87 -10.48
N THR A 180 45.42 20.48 -11.10
CA THR A 180 46.74 20.46 -10.47
C THR A 180 47.35 21.86 -10.51
N TRP A 181 47.77 22.40 -9.37
CA TRP A 181 48.58 23.61 -9.30
C TRP A 181 50.07 23.25 -9.41
N LYS A 182 50.78 23.86 -10.35
CA LYS A 182 52.25 23.96 -10.33
C LYS A 182 52.63 25.40 -9.99
N SER A 183 53.44 25.50 -8.93
CA SER A 183 54.41 26.55 -8.50
C SER A 183 54.12 28.01 -8.85
#